data_AF-A0A1H0ZCK9-F1
#
_entry.id   AF-A0A1H0ZCK9-F1
#
_cell.length_a   1.000
_cell.length_b   1.000
_cell.length_c   1.000
_cell.angle_alpha   90.00
_cell.angle_beta   90.00
_cell.angle_gamma   90.00
#
_symmetry.space_group_name_H-M   'P 1'
#
loop_
_entity.id
_entity.type
_entity.pdbx_description
1 polymer ?
#
loop_
_entity_poly.entity_id
_entity_poly.type
_entity_poly.pdbx_seq_one_letter_code
_entity_poly.pdbx_strand_id
1 'polypeptide(L)'
;MSDTMLPTASSPERTRRRYERLVYGIFAIAIVGLLAGLVIGQQLAGTAIYLVGVWLGAVVAYLVPTVSNVRFYDERDERLVERASSLTMSVAFVVGISIVPALYVLGAAGYVTITETMWGGIYVASALFLLWGLCYGIVTHR
;
A
#
# COMPACT_ATOMS: atom_id res chain seq x y z
N MET A 1 53.79 -10.34 -11.30
CA MET A 1 53.34 -9.38 -12.32
C MET A 1 51.83 -9.36 -12.21
N SER A 2 51.34 -8.33 -11.52
CA SER A 2 49.97 -7.95 -11.13
C SER A 2 48.80 -8.91 -11.40
N ASP A 3 48.34 -9.60 -10.35
CA ASP A 3 46.95 -10.03 -10.22
C ASP A 3 46.07 -8.78 -10.07
N THR A 4 45.48 -8.35 -11.18
CA THR A 4 44.53 -7.23 -11.19
C THR A 4 43.24 -7.67 -10.50
N MET A 5 43.03 -7.22 -9.27
CA MET A 5 41.76 -7.36 -8.56
C MET A 5 40.62 -6.70 -9.35
N LEU A 6 39.80 -7.49 -10.04
CA LEU A 6 38.38 -7.22 -10.25
C LEU A 6 37.66 -8.22 -9.33
N PRO A 7 36.63 -7.88 -8.52
CA PRO A 7 35.53 -6.96 -8.86
C PRO A 7 34.81 -6.28 -7.66
N THR A 8 34.44 -5.00 -7.76
CA THR A 8 33.39 -4.42 -6.88
C THR A 8 32.30 -3.73 -7.67
N ALA A 9 31.86 -4.35 -8.77
CA ALA A 9 30.54 -4.06 -9.30
C ALA A 9 29.52 -4.59 -8.28
N SER A 10 28.93 -3.71 -7.45
CA SER A 10 27.74 -4.08 -6.68
C SER A 10 26.72 -4.64 -7.67
N SER A 11 26.41 -5.94 -7.56
CA SER A 11 25.50 -6.58 -8.50
C SER A 11 24.17 -5.80 -8.55
N PRO A 12 23.56 -5.62 -9.73
CA PRO A 12 22.29 -4.90 -9.89
C PRO A 12 21.20 -5.37 -8.90
N GLU A 13 21.20 -6.66 -8.58
CA GLU A 13 20.32 -7.28 -7.59
C GLU A 13 20.51 -6.73 -6.17
N ARG A 14 21.75 -6.42 -5.77
CA ARG A 14 22.05 -5.87 -4.44
C ARG A 14 21.55 -4.43 -4.32
N THR A 15 21.64 -3.66 -5.40
CA THR A 15 21.07 -2.31 -5.50
C THR A 15 19.55 -2.37 -5.45
N ARG A 16 18.93 -3.31 -6.17
CA ARG A 16 17.47 -3.54 -6.14
C ARG A 16 16.95 -3.87 -4.75
N ARG A 17 17.55 -4.85 -4.07
CA ARG A 17 17.15 -5.25 -2.71
C ARG A 17 17.30 -4.13 -1.69
N ARG A 18 18.32 -3.27 -1.85
CA ARG A 18 18.49 -2.09 -1.00
C ARG A 18 17.39 -1.05 -1.24
N TYR A 19 17.04 -0.82 -2.49
CA TYR A 19 15.96 0.08 -2.87
C TYR A 19 14.60 -0.41 -2.32
N GLU A 20 14.23 -1.67 -2.57
CA GLU A 20 13.00 -2.26 -2.05
C GLU A 20 12.95 -2.16 -0.52
N ARG A 21 14.05 -2.51 0.15
CA ARG A 21 14.13 -2.41 1.62
C ARG A 21 13.99 -0.98 2.13
N LEU A 22 14.50 0.01 1.39
CA LEU A 22 14.33 1.42 1.74
C LEU A 22 12.88 1.85 1.59
N VAL A 23 12.26 1.59 0.43
CA VAL A 23 10.87 1.99 0.17
C VAL A 23 9.91 1.30 1.15
N TYR A 24 10.00 -0.03 1.29
CA TYR A 24 9.18 -0.76 2.25
C TYR A 24 9.52 -0.40 3.70
N GLY A 25 10.78 -0.07 3.99
CA GLY A 25 11.19 0.43 5.30
C GLY A 25 10.52 1.76 5.65
N ILE A 26 10.48 2.71 4.72
CA ILE A 26 9.79 3.99 4.90
C ILE A 26 8.30 3.76 5.17
N PHE A 27 7.62 2.95 4.36
CA PHE A 27 6.21 2.64 4.57
C PHE A 27 5.96 1.92 5.90
N ALA A 28 6.81 0.95 6.27
CA ALA A 28 6.70 0.25 7.55
C ALA A 28 6.86 1.21 8.73
N ILE A 29 7.85 2.10 8.70
CA ILE A 29 8.06 3.11 9.75
C ILE A 29 6.86 4.07 9.83
N ALA A 30 6.33 4.51 8.69
CA ALA A 30 5.16 5.38 8.63
C ALA A 30 3.94 4.72 9.30
N ILE A 31 3.67 3.45 8.99
CA ILE A 31 2.57 2.67 9.58
C ILE A 31 2.80 2.47 11.08
N VAL A 32 3.99 2.05 11.50
CA VAL A 32 4.32 1.84 12.92
C VAL A 32 4.21 3.15 13.69
N GLY A 33 4.64 4.27 13.11
CA GLY A 33 4.51 5.61 13.70
C GLY A 33 3.04 6.02 13.92
N LEU A 34 2.16 5.72 12.95
CA LEU A 34 0.73 5.92 13.12
C LEU A 34 0.18 5.10 14.27
N LEU A 35 0.46 3.80 14.27
CA LEU A 35 -0.05 2.86 15.27
C LEU A 35 0.43 3.23 16.68
N ALA A 36 1.71 3.58 16.83
CA ALA A 36 2.28 4.05 18.09
C ALA A 36 1.61 5.36 18.55
N GLY A 37 1.40 6.31 17.64
CA GLY A 37 0.70 7.56 17.95
C GLY A 37 -0.74 7.33 18.41
N LEU A 38 -1.46 6.36 17.81
CA LEU A 38 -2.79 5.97 18.26
C LEU A 38 -2.78 5.37 19.66
N VAL A 39 -1.84 4.47 19.96
CA VAL A 39 -1.74 3.78 21.26
C VAL A 39 -1.34 4.75 22.40
N ILE A 40 -0.45 5.71 22.12
CA ILE A 40 0.08 6.63 23.13
C ILE A 40 -0.82 7.89 23.28
N GLY A 41 -1.90 8.00 22.51
CA GLY A 41 -2.79 9.17 22.54
C GLY A 41 -2.17 10.43 21.92
N GLN A 42 -1.20 10.24 21.01
CA GLN A 42 -0.53 11.28 20.24
C GLN A 42 -0.93 11.16 18.76
N GLN A 43 -2.23 11.19 18.50
CA GLN A 43 -2.80 10.90 17.18
C GLN A 43 -2.30 11.89 16.12
N LEU A 44 -2.14 13.17 16.47
CA LEU A 44 -1.63 14.18 15.55
C LEU A 44 -0.19 13.88 15.12
N ALA A 45 0.68 13.57 16.08
CA ALA A 45 2.08 13.23 15.80
C ALA A 45 2.20 11.94 14.98
N GLY A 46 1.45 10.89 15.35
CA GLY A 46 1.40 9.64 14.59
C GLY A 46 0.91 9.85 13.15
N THR A 47 -0.12 10.67 12.96
CA THR A 47 -0.66 11.03 11.64
C THR A 47 0.34 11.83 10.82
N ALA A 48 1.06 12.78 11.44
CA ALA A 48 2.10 13.55 10.75
C ALA A 48 3.25 12.64 10.27
N ILE A 49 3.72 11.73 11.13
CA ILE A 49 4.75 10.73 10.78
C ILE A 49 4.26 9.85 9.62
N TYR A 50 3.01 9.38 9.69
CA TYR A 50 2.41 8.58 8.64
C TYR A 50 2.37 9.33 7.30
N LEU A 51 1.83 10.55 7.28
CA LEU A 51 1.69 11.34 6.07
C LEU A 51 3.05 11.65 5.44
N VAL A 52 4.00 12.13 6.24
CA VAL A 52 5.35 12.45 5.76
C VAL A 52 6.03 11.19 5.20
N GLY A 53 5.93 10.08 5.93
CA GLY A 53 6.53 8.81 5.51
C GLY A 53 5.90 8.26 4.23
N VAL A 54 4.57 8.24 4.13
CA VAL A 54 3.87 7.75 2.91
C VAL A 54 4.19 8.61 1.69
N TRP A 55 4.18 9.94 1.83
CA TRP A 55 4.53 10.83 0.72
C TRP A 55 5.99 10.71 0.32
N LEU A 56 6.93 10.66 1.27
CA LEU A 56 8.34 10.40 0.97
C LEU A 56 8.54 9.04 0.29
N GLY A 57 7.90 7.99 0.82
CA GLY A 57 7.95 6.65 0.26
C GLY A 57 7.44 6.62 -1.18
N ALA A 58 6.31 7.27 -1.46
CA ALA A 58 5.73 7.37 -2.79
C ALA A 58 6.62 8.16 -3.76
N VAL A 59 7.20 9.28 -3.31
CA VAL A 59 8.13 10.09 -4.10
C VAL A 59 9.38 9.29 -4.47
N VAL A 60 9.97 8.56 -3.51
CA VAL A 60 11.12 7.68 -3.76
C VAL A 60 10.73 6.49 -4.66
N ALA A 61 9.54 5.93 -4.45
CA ALA A 61 9.00 4.85 -5.27
C ALA A 61 8.83 5.27 -6.74
N TYR A 62 8.46 6.52 -6.99
CA TYR A 62 8.21 7.04 -8.33
C TYR A 62 9.46 7.62 -9.02
N LEU A 63 10.28 8.40 -8.31
CA LEU A 63 11.42 9.11 -8.89
C LEU A 63 12.61 8.19 -9.18
N VAL A 64 12.88 7.21 -8.32
CA VAL A 64 14.08 6.38 -8.47
C VAL A 64 14.01 5.51 -9.74
N PRO A 65 12.89 4.84 -10.08
CA PRO A 65 12.78 4.09 -11.32
C PRO A 65 12.76 4.96 -12.58
N THR A 66 12.29 6.20 -12.49
CA THR A 66 12.20 7.11 -13.67
C THR A 66 13.55 7.73 -14.03
N VAL A 67 14.46 7.89 -13.07
CA VAL A 67 15.80 8.47 -13.29
C VAL A 67 16.88 7.40 -13.51
N SER A 68 16.68 6.18 -12.99
CA SER A 68 17.63 5.09 -13.20
C SER A 68 17.32 4.31 -14.48
N ASN A 69 18.26 4.32 -15.44
CA ASN A 69 18.18 3.54 -16.69
C ASN A 69 18.31 2.01 -16.48
N VAL A 70 18.10 1.53 -15.26
CA VAL A 70 18.23 0.13 -14.87
C VAL A 70 16.82 -0.44 -14.74
N ARG A 71 16.49 -1.39 -15.61
CA ARG A 71 15.21 -2.10 -15.61
C ARG A 71 15.19 -3.05 -14.40
N PHE A 72 14.77 -2.54 -13.24
CA PHE A 72 14.77 -3.28 -11.97
C PHE A 72 13.62 -4.29 -11.86
N TYR A 73 12.52 -4.05 -12.58
CA TYR A 73 11.36 -4.93 -12.68
C TYR A 73 11.46 -5.78 -13.94
N ASP A 74 11.51 -7.09 -13.75
CA ASP A 74 11.31 -8.08 -14.80
C ASP A 74 9.80 -8.35 -14.96
N GLU A 75 9.39 -8.93 -16.09
CA GLU A 75 7.98 -9.27 -16.36
C GLU A 75 7.40 -10.21 -15.30
N ARG A 76 8.26 -10.96 -14.59
CA ARG A 76 7.86 -11.81 -13.47
C ARG A 76 7.41 -10.99 -12.25
N ASP A 77 8.13 -9.93 -11.93
CA ASP A 77 7.86 -9.10 -10.75
C ASP A 77 6.57 -8.28 -10.97
N GLU A 78 6.36 -7.77 -12.19
CA GLU A 78 5.11 -7.11 -12.58
C GLU A 78 3.90 -8.04 -12.45
N ARG A 79 4.00 -9.28 -12.94
CA ARG A 79 2.95 -10.30 -12.79
C ARG A 79 2.66 -10.64 -11.33
N LEU A 80 3.67 -10.63 -10.46
CA LEU A 80 3.48 -10.84 -9.03
C LEU A 80 2.73 -9.68 -8.38
N VAL A 81 3.10 -8.43 -8.70
CA VAL A 81 2.42 -7.23 -8.20
C VAL A 81 0.97 -7.18 -8.67
N GLU A 82 0.70 -7.49 -9.93
CA GLU A 82 -0.64 -7.53 -10.49
C GLU A 82 -1.51 -8.58 -9.78
N ARG A 83 -0.99 -9.81 -9.61
CA ARG A 83 -1.69 -10.87 -8.86
C ARG A 83 -1.92 -10.50 -7.41
N ALA A 84 -0.92 -9.92 -6.74
CA ALA A 84 -1.04 -9.50 -5.34
C ALA A 84 -2.09 -8.39 -5.20
N SER A 85 -2.12 -7.43 -6.12
CA SER A 85 -3.08 -6.33 -6.14
C SER A 85 -4.50 -6.83 -6.41
N SER A 86 -4.65 -7.73 -7.38
CA SER A 86 -5.90 -8.41 -7.70
C SER A 86 -6.43 -9.24 -6.53
N LEU A 87 -5.57 -10.03 -5.87
CA LEU A 87 -5.94 -10.81 -4.70
C LEU A 87 -6.33 -9.92 -3.53
N THR A 88 -5.56 -8.86 -3.26
CA THR A 88 -5.85 -7.89 -2.19
C THR A 88 -7.21 -7.25 -2.38
N MET A 89 -7.50 -6.79 -3.61
CA MET A 89 -8.78 -6.20 -3.95
C MET A 89 -9.92 -7.22 -3.81
N SER A 90 -9.72 -8.45 -4.30
CA SER A 90 -10.71 -9.54 -4.20
C SER A 90 -11.05 -9.87 -2.75
N VAL A 91 -10.03 -10.00 -1.88
CA VAL A 91 -10.22 -10.24 -0.45
C VAL A 91 -10.94 -9.06 0.20
N ALA A 92 -10.53 -7.83 -0.11
CA ALA A 92 -11.17 -6.64 0.42
C ALA A 92 -12.66 -6.59 0.02
N PHE A 93 -13.00 -6.92 -1.23
CA PHE A 93 -14.38 -7.00 -1.70
C PHE A 93 -15.19 -8.03 -0.92
N VAL A 94 -14.69 -9.27 -0.80
CA VAL A 94 -15.39 -10.34 -0.09
C VAL A 94 -15.63 -9.95 1.37
N VAL A 95 -14.60 -9.41 2.04
CA VAL A 95 -14.71 -8.96 3.43
C VAL A 95 -15.69 -7.79 3.56
N GLY A 96 -15.58 -6.78 2.69
CA GLY A 96 -16.44 -5.61 2.70
C GLY A 96 -17.92 -5.96 2.47
N ILE A 97 -18.21 -6.75 1.45
CA ILE A 97 -19.58 -7.22 1.13
C ILE A 97 -20.12 -8.15 2.23
N SER A 98 -19.27 -8.87 2.94
CA SER A 98 -19.73 -9.73 4.04
C SER A 98 -20.04 -8.94 5.32
N ILE A 99 -19.18 -7.98 5.67
CA ILE A 99 -19.29 -7.24 6.94
C ILE A 99 -20.35 -6.15 6.86
N VAL A 100 -20.35 -5.33 5.81
CA VAL A 100 -21.18 -4.11 5.77
C VAL A 100 -22.68 -4.44 5.86
N PRO A 101 -23.27 -5.35 5.04
CA PRO A 101 -24.67 -5.73 5.17
C PRO A 101 -25.02 -6.35 6.53
N ALA A 102 -24.13 -7.16 7.10
CA ALA A 102 -24.35 -7.74 8.43
C ALA A 102 -24.45 -6.65 9.51
N LEU A 103 -23.60 -5.61 9.44
CA LEU A 103 -23.69 -4.46 10.33
C LEU A 103 -25.01 -3.70 10.18
N TYR A 104 -25.52 -3.53 8.95
CA TYR A 104 -26.82 -2.91 8.71
C TYR A 104 -27.97 -3.71 9.31
N VAL A 105 -27.98 -5.04 9.12
CA VAL A 105 -29.03 -5.92 9.68
C VAL A 105 -28.98 -5.90 11.20
N LEU A 106 -27.79 -6.03 11.79
CA LEU A 106 -27.62 -5.96 13.24
C LEU A 106 -28.00 -4.59 13.81
N GLY A 107 -27.72 -3.52 13.07
CA GLY A 107 -28.12 -2.16 13.45
C GLY A 107 -29.62 -1.93 13.36
N ALA A 108 -30.27 -2.42 12.31
CA ALA A 108 -31.73 -2.38 12.17
C ALA A 108 -32.45 -3.19 13.27
N ALA A 109 -31.85 -4.31 13.70
CA ALA A 109 -32.34 -5.13 14.80
C ALA A 109 -32.02 -4.54 16.20
N GLY A 110 -31.29 -3.43 16.28
CA GLY A 110 -30.95 -2.77 17.54
C GLY A 110 -29.81 -3.44 18.34
N TYR A 111 -29.09 -4.40 17.75
CA TYR A 111 -27.96 -5.07 18.41
C TYR A 111 -26.65 -4.27 18.33
N VAL A 112 -26.49 -3.41 17.31
CA VAL A 112 -25.26 -2.63 17.09
C VAL A 112 -25.60 -1.19 16.70
N THR A 113 -24.98 -0.22 17.35
CA THR A 113 -25.07 1.19 16.91
C THR A 113 -23.93 1.49 15.93
N ILE A 114 -24.27 1.86 14.69
CA ILE A 114 -23.28 2.26 13.69
C ILE A 114 -22.80 3.69 14.04
N THR A 115 -21.59 3.80 14.56
CA THR A 115 -20.98 5.09 14.94
C THR A 115 -20.52 5.90 13.73
N GLU A 116 -20.27 7.20 13.91
CA GLU A 116 -19.74 8.07 12.83
C GLU A 116 -18.40 7.54 12.28
N THR A 117 -17.54 6.99 13.13
CA THR A 117 -16.27 6.38 12.69
C THR A 117 -16.51 5.15 11.81
N MET A 118 -17.50 4.31 12.14
CA MET A 118 -17.88 3.16 11.30
C MET A 118 -18.42 3.62 9.94
N TRP A 119 -19.25 4.67 9.93
CA TRP A 119 -19.71 5.31 8.69
C TRP A 119 -18.54 5.80 7.84
N GLY A 120 -17.56 6.47 8.44
CA GLY A 120 -16.33 6.89 7.76
C GLY A 120 -15.59 5.70 7.11
N GLY A 121 -15.46 4.58 7.83
CA GLY A 121 -14.88 3.35 7.29
C GLY A 121 -15.67 2.78 6.12
N ILE A 122 -16.99 2.73 6.23
CA ILE A 122 -17.88 2.27 5.14
C ILE A 122 -17.72 3.16 3.90
N TYR A 123 -17.66 4.48 4.07
CA TYR A 123 -17.50 5.41 2.95
C TYR A 123 -16.16 5.26 2.25
N VAL A 124 -15.05 5.16 3.00
CA VAL A 124 -13.71 4.97 2.42
C VAL A 124 -13.61 3.65 1.68
N ALA A 125 -14.11 2.55 2.26
CA ALA A 125 -14.14 1.25 1.60
C ALA A 125 -14.99 1.29 0.31
N SER A 126 -16.18 1.90 0.38
CA SER A 126 -17.06 2.04 -0.79
C SER A 126 -16.42 2.87 -1.89
N ALA A 127 -15.80 4.00 -1.54
CA ALA A 127 -15.10 4.86 -2.49
C ALA A 127 -13.94 4.11 -3.18
N LEU A 128 -13.18 3.30 -2.44
CA LEU A 128 -12.12 2.47 -3.00
C LEU A 128 -12.67 1.46 -4.01
N PHE A 129 -13.76 0.77 -3.68
CA PHE A 129 -14.38 -0.22 -4.58
C PHE A 129 -14.98 0.42 -5.83
N LEU A 130 -15.63 1.58 -5.69
CA LEU A 130 -16.15 2.35 -6.81
C LEU A 130 -15.03 2.86 -7.71
N LEU A 131 -13.94 3.38 -7.12
CA LEU A 131 -12.77 3.84 -7.87
C LEU A 131 -12.13 2.68 -8.63
N TRP A 132 -11.96 1.52 -7.98
CA TRP A 132 -11.45 0.33 -8.64
C TRP A 132 -12.34 -0.10 -9.81
N GLY A 133 -13.65 -0.17 -9.61
CA GLY A 133 -14.61 -0.52 -10.66
C GLY A 133 -14.61 0.47 -11.82
N LEU A 134 -14.51 1.77 -11.53
CA LEU A 134 -14.39 2.82 -12.54
C LEU A 134 -13.11 2.66 -13.36
N CYS A 135 -11.96 2.50 -12.71
CA CYS A 135 -10.68 2.28 -13.39
C CYS A 135 -10.71 1.02 -14.25
N TYR A 136 -11.26 -0.09 -13.71
CA TYR A 136 -11.42 -1.34 -14.45
C TYR A 136 -12.30 -1.17 -15.69
N GLY A 137 -13.45 -0.48 -15.55
CA GLY A 137 -14.32 -0.17 -16.68
C GLY A 137 -13.62 0.67 -17.75
N ILE A 138 -12.89 1.72 -17.35
CA ILE A 138 -12.12 2.56 -18.28
C ILE A 138 -11.09 1.72 -19.04
N VAL A 139 -10.35 0.83 -18.37
CA VAL A 139 -9.34 -0.01 -19.01
C VAL A 139 -9.98 -1.06 -19.93
N THR A 140 -11.14 -1.61 -19.58
CA THR A 140 -11.81 -2.64 -20.38
C THR A 140 -12.48 -2.08 -21.64
N HIS A 141 -12.86 -0.80 -21.63
CA HIS A 141 -13.50 -0.12 -22.75
C HIS A 141 -12.54 0.71 -23.63
N ARG A 142 -11.24 0.62 -23.39
CA ARG A 142 -10.18 1.19 -24.25
C ARG A 142 -9.61 0.10 -25.15
#